data_AF-A0A7W0VGT7-F1
#
_entry.id   AF-A0A7W0VGT7-F1
#
_cell.length_a   1.000
_cell.length_b   1.000
_cell.length_c   1.000
_cell.angle_alpha   90.00
_cell.angle_beta   90.00
_cell.angle_gamma   90.00
#
_symmetry.space_group_name_H-M   'P 1'
#
loop_
_entity.id
_entity.type
_entity.pdbx_description
1 polymer ?
#
loop_
_entity_poly.entity_id
_entity_poly.type
_entity_poly.pdbx_seq_one_letter_code
_entity_poly.pdbx_strand_id
1 'polypeptide(L)' 'EQAFYVKCDEETNPPEVIDAGQLVVEIGLAPVKPAEFVIFRIGQMASGGGVEE' A
#
# COMPACT_ATOMS: atom_id res chain seq x y z
N GLU A 1 -12.61 8.05 14.69
CA GLU A 1 -11.52 7.17 15.19
C GLU A 1 -10.98 6.27 14.07
N GLN A 2 -10.21 6.81 13.13
CA GLN A 2 -9.44 5.99 12.18
C GLN A 2 -8.05 6.60 12.03
N ALA A 3 -7.06 6.00 12.71
CA ALA A 3 -5.66 6.44 12.68
C ALA A 3 -4.99 6.06 11.34
N PHE A 4 -5.53 5.06 10.66
CA PHE A 4 -5.17 4.66 9.31
C PHE A 4 -6.34 3.90 8.68
N TYR A 5 -6.30 3.73 7.37
CA TYR A 5 -7.10 2.75 6.64
C TYR A 5 -6.27 2.14 5.51
N VAL A 6 -6.65 0.94 5.11
CA VAL A 6 -6.12 0.26 3.94
C VAL A 6 -7.29 -0.24 3.12
N LYS A 7 -7.32 0.09 1.84
CA LYS A 7 -8.33 -0.36 0.88
C LYS A 7 -7.63 -1.10 -0.26
N CYS A 8 -8.00 -2.37 -0.42
CA CYS A 8 -7.54 -3.27 -1.46
C CYS A 8 -8.67 -4.26 -1.75
N ASP A 9 -9.63 -3.79 -2.53
CA ASP A 9 -10.86 -4.49 -2.91
C ASP A 9 -11.08 -4.44 -4.43
N GLU A 10 -12.21 -4.96 -4.89
CA GLU A 10 -12.61 -5.02 -6.30
C GLU A 10 -12.82 -3.63 -6.93
N GLU A 11 -13.10 -2.60 -6.12
CA GLU A 11 -13.17 -1.22 -6.61
C GLU A 11 -11.77 -0.67 -6.92
N THR A 12 -10.78 -1.01 -6.10
CA THR A 12 -9.37 -0.63 -6.33
C THR A 12 -8.64 -1.54 -7.33
N ASN A 13 -9.08 -2.79 -7.46
CA ASN A 13 -8.46 -3.81 -8.32
C ASN A 13 -9.54 -4.49 -9.18
N PRO A 14 -10.11 -3.78 -10.16
CA PRO A 14 -11.02 -4.39 -11.11
C PRO A 14 -10.26 -5.37 -12.03
N PRO A 15 -10.96 -6.27 -12.75
CA PRO A 15 -10.34 -7.31 -13.57
C PRO A 15 -9.30 -6.77 -14.55
N GLU A 16 -9.53 -5.60 -15.13
CA GLU A 16 -8.62 -4.99 -16.11
C GLU A 16 -7.26 -4.61 -15.48
N VAL A 17 -7.24 -4.23 -14.21
CA VAL A 17 -6.03 -3.88 -13.45
C VAL A 17 -5.27 -5.15 -13.04
N ILE A 18 -6.00 -6.19 -12.64
CA ILE A 18 -5.44 -7.49 -12.28
C ILE A 18 -4.84 -8.17 -13.52
N ASP A 19 -5.54 -8.14 -14.65
CA ASP A 19 -5.11 -8.71 -15.92
C ASP A 19 -3.89 -7.97 -16.48
N ALA A 20 -3.74 -6.68 -16.16
CA ALA A 20 -2.55 -5.89 -16.44
C ALA A 20 -1.37 -6.20 -15.50
N GLY A 21 -1.55 -7.11 -14.53
CA GLY A 21 -0.52 -7.52 -13.56
C GLY A 21 -0.25 -6.48 -12.47
N GLN A 22 -1.19 -5.57 -12.22
CA GLN A 22 -1.05 -4.47 -11.27
C GLN A 22 -1.85 -4.76 -9.99
N LEU A 23 -1.31 -4.35 -8.84
CA LEU A 23 -2.00 -4.39 -7.55
C LEU A 23 -2.00 -2.99 -6.96
N VAL A 24 -3.19 -2.46 -6.71
CA VAL A 24 -3.41 -1.12 -6.16
C VAL A 24 -3.88 -1.25 -4.71
N VAL A 25 -3.08 -0.72 -3.79
CA VAL A 25 -3.39 -0.67 -2.36
C VAL A 25 -3.45 0.79 -1.93
N GLU A 26 -4.64 1.25 -1.54
CA GLU A 26 -4.83 2.60 -1.03
C GLU A 26 -4.63 2.59 0.49
N ILE A 27 -3.70 3.41 0.98
CA ILE A 27 -3.36 3.49 2.41
C ILE A 27 -3.53 4.94 2.85
N GLY A 28 -4.51 5.20 3.72
CA GLY A 28 -4.64 6.49 4.38
C GLY A 28 -4.07 6.44 5.79
N LEU A 29 -3.35 7.49 6.21
CA LEU A 29 -2.81 7.63 7.55
C LEU A 29 -3.15 9.00 8.13
N ALA A 30 -3.53 9.01 9.41
CA ALA A 30 -3.73 10.20 10.21
C ALA A 30 -2.72 10.21 11.37
N PRO A 31 -1.43 10.53 11.10
CA PRO A 31 -0.42 10.60 12.15
C PRO A 31 -0.68 11.80 13.07
N VAL A 32 -0.41 11.62 14.36
CA VAL A 32 -0.51 12.71 15.35
C VAL A 32 0.63 13.71 15.15
N LYS A 33 0.38 14.98 15.46
CA LYS A 33 1.47 15.97 15.53
C LYS A 33 2.39 15.66 16.73
N PRO A 34 3.72 15.86 16.59
CA PRO A 34 4.47 15.98 15.35
C PRO A 34 4.64 14.57 14.76
N ALA A 35 4.31 14.36 13.49
CA ALA A 35 4.52 13.07 12.84
C ALA A 35 6.04 12.85 12.71
N GLU A 36 6.69 12.42 13.79
CA GLU A 36 8.14 12.53 13.90
C GLU A 36 8.79 11.64 12.85
N PHE A 37 8.43 10.35 12.72
CA PHE A 37 8.84 9.55 11.55
C PHE A 37 7.83 8.44 11.22
N VAL A 38 7.29 8.46 10.01
CA VAL A 38 6.46 7.38 9.44
C VAL A 38 7.16 6.90 8.18
N ILE A 39 7.64 5.64 8.18
CA ILE A 39 8.39 5.08 7.07
C ILE A 39 7.66 3.84 6.55
N PHE A 40 7.03 3.97 5.37
CA PHE A 40 6.50 2.83 4.62
C PHE A 40 7.50 2.42 3.56
N ARG A 41 7.87 1.13 3.54
CA ARG A 41 8.66 0.52 2.48
C ARG A 41 7.81 -0.57 1.83
N ILE A 42 7.31 -0.27 0.63
CA ILE A 42 6.50 -1.19 -0.17
C ILE A 42 7.30 -1.50 -1.42
N GLY A 43 7.58 -2.77 -1.67
CA GLY A 43 8.31 -3.24 -2.84
C GLY A 43 7.56 -4.38 -3.52
N GLN A 44 7.28 -4.24 -4.81
CA GLN A 44 6.86 -5.36 -5.66
C GLN A 44 8.10 -5.83 -6.42
N MET A 45 8.48 -7.09 -6.22
CA MET A 45 9.70 -7.65 -6.80
C MET A 45 9.33 -8.72 -7.81
N ALA A 46 9.89 -8.63 -9.02
CA ALA A 46 9.61 -9.51 -10.15
C ALA A 46 9.84 -11.01 -9.88
N SER A 47 10.48 -11.34 -8.75
CA SER A 47 10.75 -12.71 -8.28
C SER A 47 10.68 -12.86 -6.74
N GLY A 48 10.03 -11.95 -6.01
CA GLY A 48 10.07 -11.98 -4.54
C GLY A 48 11.49 -11.73 -3.99
N GLY A 49 12.11 -10.63 -4.41
CA GLY A 49 13.37 -10.17 -3.83
C GLY A 49 13.23 -9.84 -2.33
N GLY A 50 14.33 -9.70 -1.62
CA GLY A 50 14.31 -9.22 -0.24
C GLY A 50 14.25 -7.69 -0.19
N VAL A 51 13.50 -7.14 0.76
CA VAL A 51 13.71 -5.75 1.19
C VAL A 51 14.91 -5.75 2.14
N GLU A 52 16.02 -5.14 1.76
CA GLU A 52 17.16 -4.91 2.68
C GLU A 52 16.98 -3.58 3.44
N GLU A 53 17.54 -3.56 4.66
CA GLU A 53 17.32 -2.56 5.73
C GLU A 53 17.87 -1.15 5.43
#